data_AF-A0AAP8FZB1-F1
#
_entry.id   AF-A0AAP8FZB1-F1
#
_cell.length_a   1.000
_cell.length_b   1.000
_cell.length_c   1.000
_cell.angle_alpha   90.00
_cell.angle_beta   90.00
_cell.angle_gamma   90.00
#
_symmetry.space_group_name_H-M   'P 1'
#
loop_
_entity.id
_entity.type
_entity.pdbx_description
1 polymer ?
#
loop_
_entity_poly.entity_id
_entity_poly.type
_entity_poly.pdbx_seq_one_letter_code
_entity_poly.pdbx_strand_id
1 'polypeptide(L)'
;MKRRKTSNMVFIIVISLLLLISGVGIYQHFTGDSKTSQESSTASSSTAPSSSEVASETTDEKNYRTAKLKLEHPYTEADETSQTAVKEAFNTAITAIQEAQQVPNVTGTYENHLMMTSDAMAQTFAMALLVNHYQYQGNQLEVTKAENDDVVQFLVVLTKENEDNCYFIGNFNTTVNQIQLKAYVGGNIGATFG
;
A
#
# COMPACT_ATOMS: atom_id res chain seq x y z
N MET A 1 -7.55 -8.35 58.14
CA MET A 1 -6.51 -7.93 57.16
C MET A 1 -6.59 -8.87 55.96
N LYS A 2 -6.62 -8.48 54.69
CA LYS A 2 -6.70 -7.19 53.97
C LYS A 2 -7.24 -7.60 52.59
N ARG A 3 -8.52 -7.36 52.28
CA ARG A 3 -9.13 -7.78 51.00
C ARG A 3 -8.55 -6.91 49.87
N ARG A 4 -8.08 -7.56 48.80
CA ARG A 4 -7.55 -6.98 47.56
C ARG A 4 -8.54 -5.95 47.00
N LYS A 5 -8.16 -4.67 47.03
CA LYS A 5 -8.91 -3.52 46.48
C LYS A 5 -8.07 -2.75 45.44
N THR A 6 -7.15 -3.41 44.75
CA THR A 6 -6.21 -2.75 43.82
C THR A 6 -6.61 -2.82 42.36
N SER A 7 -7.42 -3.80 41.92
CA SER A 7 -7.75 -3.93 40.49
C SER A 7 -8.75 -2.88 40.02
N ASN A 8 -9.80 -2.60 40.81
CA ASN A 8 -10.81 -1.60 40.43
C ASN A 8 -10.28 -0.15 40.53
N MET A 9 -9.29 0.11 41.38
CA MET A 9 -8.71 1.45 41.52
C MET A 9 -7.84 1.81 40.30
N VAL A 10 -7.11 0.84 39.75
CA VAL A 10 -6.29 1.04 38.55
C VAL A 10 -7.16 1.30 37.32
N PHE A 11 -8.27 0.56 37.15
CA PHE A 11 -9.22 0.84 36.07
C PHE A 11 -9.88 2.22 36.17
N ILE A 12 -10.22 2.67 37.38
CA ILE A 12 -10.78 4.02 37.60
C ILE A 12 -9.75 5.11 37.26
N ILE A 13 -8.46 4.91 37.57
CA ILE A 13 -7.38 5.86 37.23
C ILE A 13 -7.16 5.91 35.72
N VAL A 14 -7.18 4.78 35.02
CA VAL A 14 -7.00 4.74 33.55
C VAL A 14 -8.18 5.38 32.82
N ILE A 15 -9.42 5.13 33.27
CA ILE A 15 -10.63 5.73 32.68
C ILE A 15 -10.68 7.25 32.92
N SER A 16 -10.29 7.71 34.11
CA SER A 16 -10.22 9.16 34.40
C SER A 16 -9.11 9.86 33.62
N LEU A 17 -7.97 9.20 33.37
CA LEU A 17 -6.91 9.75 32.53
C LEU A 17 -7.34 9.86 31.04
N LEU A 18 -8.07 8.86 30.52
CA LEU A 18 -8.60 8.89 29.15
C LEU A 18 -9.64 10.01 28.95
N LEU A 19 -10.51 10.25 29.92
CA LEU A 19 -11.52 11.32 29.84
C LEU A 19 -10.92 12.75 29.88
N LEU A 20 -9.76 12.95 30.52
CA LEU A 20 -9.07 14.23 30.52
C LEU A 20 -8.45 14.56 29.15
N ILE A 21 -8.01 13.56 28.39
CA ILE A 21 -7.44 13.75 27.04
C ILE A 21 -8.53 14.11 26.02
N SER A 22 -9.73 13.56 26.17
CA SER A 22 -10.89 13.89 25.31
C SER A 22 -11.47 15.29 25.58
N GLY A 23 -11.28 15.84 26.78
CA GLY A 23 -11.86 17.13 27.19
C GLY A 23 -11.09 18.38 26.74
N VAL A 24 -9.78 18.28 26.48
CA VAL A 24 -8.97 19.46 26.08
C VAL A 24 -9.05 19.73 24.57
N GLY A 25 -9.33 18.71 23.75
CA GLY A 25 -9.40 18.84 22.29
C GLY A 25 -10.65 19.56 21.76
N ILE A 26 -11.74 19.63 22.53
CA ILE A 26 -13.02 20.21 22.07
C ILE A 26 -13.18 21.68 22.51
N TYR A 27 -12.51 22.12 23.58
CA TYR A 27 -12.68 23.49 24.10
C TYR A 27 -12.00 24.57 23.23
N GLN A 28 -10.97 24.22 22.46
CA GLN A 28 -10.31 25.17 21.53
C GLN A 28 -11.06 25.33 20.19
N HIS A 29 -12.05 24.49 19.90
CA HIS A 29 -12.82 24.61 18.65
C HIS A 29 -14.20 25.27 18.84
N PHE A 30 -14.64 25.57 20.06
CA PHE A 30 -16.02 26.05 20.31
C PHE A 30 -16.20 27.25 21.23
N THR A 31 -15.13 27.91 21.70
CA THR A 31 -15.26 29.19 22.41
C THR A 31 -14.40 30.24 21.74
N GLY A 32 -14.98 30.96 20.78
CA GLY A 32 -14.28 32.04 20.12
C GLY A 32 -15.13 32.80 19.12
N ASP A 33 -16.43 33.01 19.38
CA ASP A 33 -17.13 34.14 18.77
C ASP A 33 -18.48 34.43 19.45
N SER A 34 -18.55 35.53 20.20
CA SER A 34 -19.62 36.54 20.02
C SER A 34 -19.34 37.87 20.75
N LYS A 35 -18.92 38.87 19.95
CA LYS A 35 -19.45 40.25 19.79
C LYS A 35 -19.51 41.21 21.00
N THR A 36 -18.85 42.38 20.88
CA THR A 36 -19.49 43.68 20.53
C THR A 36 -18.46 44.83 20.43
N SER A 37 -18.73 45.70 19.46
CA SER A 37 -18.02 46.85 18.90
C SER A 37 -17.32 47.84 19.85
N GLN A 38 -16.16 48.33 19.39
CA GLN A 38 -15.89 49.77 19.36
C GLN A 38 -15.00 50.14 18.15
N GLU A 39 -15.48 51.16 17.45
CA GLU A 39 -15.06 51.87 16.25
C GLU A 39 -13.57 52.27 16.12
N SER A 40 -12.92 51.97 14.99
CA SER A 40 -12.32 52.97 14.07
C SER A 40 -11.32 52.39 13.04
N SER A 41 -11.38 53.00 11.86
CA SER A 41 -10.37 53.10 10.79
C SER A 41 -10.26 51.99 9.73
N THR A 42 -10.63 52.44 8.53
CA THR A 42 -10.64 51.85 7.19
C THR A 42 -9.32 51.18 6.79
N ALA A 43 -9.39 49.90 6.41
CA ALA A 43 -8.51 49.31 5.40
C ALA A 43 -9.27 48.20 4.66
N SER A 44 -9.52 48.41 3.37
CA SER A 44 -10.11 47.40 2.49
C SER A 44 -9.18 46.18 2.43
N SER A 45 -9.66 45.04 2.90
CA SER A 45 -9.05 43.73 2.65
C SER A 45 -10.13 42.84 2.06
N SER A 46 -10.11 42.75 0.73
CA SER A 46 -10.85 41.75 -0.04
C SER A 46 -10.34 40.36 0.33
N THR A 47 -11.01 39.71 1.28
CA THR A 47 -10.77 38.29 1.58
C THR A 47 -11.63 37.47 0.63
N ALA A 48 -11.01 37.03 -0.47
CA ALA A 48 -11.57 35.92 -1.26
C ALA A 48 -11.60 34.67 -0.36
N PRO A 49 -12.70 33.90 -0.32
CA PRO A 49 -12.71 32.65 0.39
C PRO A 49 -11.79 31.67 -0.35
N SER A 50 -10.64 31.35 0.24
CA SER A 50 -9.79 30.25 -0.22
C SER A 50 -10.53 28.94 0.08
N SER A 51 -11.41 28.54 -0.83
CA SER A 51 -11.98 27.19 -0.86
C SER A 51 -10.89 26.26 -1.36
N SER A 52 -10.10 25.72 -0.45
CA SER A 52 -9.20 24.62 -0.77
C SER A 52 -10.06 23.38 -1.08
N GLU A 53 -10.44 23.19 -2.34
CA GLU A 53 -10.98 21.92 -2.80
C GLU A 53 -9.91 20.85 -2.56
N VAL A 54 -10.18 19.94 -1.63
CA VAL A 54 -9.36 18.74 -1.46
C VAL A 54 -9.59 17.91 -2.72
N ALA A 55 -8.56 17.84 -3.59
CA ALA A 55 -8.62 17.03 -4.80
C ALA A 55 -9.02 15.59 -4.44
N SER A 56 -10.04 15.07 -5.11
CA SER A 56 -10.45 13.68 -4.93
C SER A 56 -9.35 12.77 -5.47
N GLU A 57 -9.02 11.74 -4.70
CA GLU A 57 -8.08 10.70 -5.10
C GLU A 57 -8.53 9.99 -6.38
N THR A 58 -7.59 9.76 -7.29
CA THR A 58 -7.79 8.96 -8.51
C THR A 58 -7.94 7.47 -8.19
N THR A 59 -8.45 6.69 -9.14
CA THR A 59 -8.57 5.24 -8.97
C THR A 59 -7.20 4.58 -8.74
N ASP A 60 -6.17 5.03 -9.47
CA ASP A 60 -4.81 4.51 -9.34
C ASP A 60 -4.17 4.84 -7.99
N GLU A 61 -4.30 6.07 -7.50
CA GLU A 61 -3.82 6.44 -6.16
C GLU A 61 -4.49 5.58 -5.08
N LYS A 62 -5.81 5.36 -5.21
CA LYS A 62 -6.57 4.50 -4.29
C LYS A 62 -6.10 3.05 -4.36
N ASN A 63 -5.88 2.51 -5.56
CA ASN A 63 -5.45 1.13 -5.77
C ASN A 63 -4.02 0.93 -5.26
N TYR A 64 -3.11 1.84 -5.59
CA TYR A 64 -1.73 1.87 -5.07
C TYR A 64 -1.73 1.87 -3.55
N ARG A 65 -2.43 2.81 -2.90
CA ARG A 65 -2.52 2.87 -1.44
C ARG A 65 -3.08 1.57 -0.86
N THR A 66 -4.12 1.01 -1.50
CA THR A 66 -4.73 -0.26 -1.05
C THR A 66 -3.75 -1.44 -1.16
N ALA A 67 -2.93 -1.50 -2.21
CA ALA A 67 -1.89 -2.51 -2.35
C ALA A 67 -0.75 -2.30 -1.33
N LYS A 68 -0.25 -1.06 -1.22
CA LYS A 68 0.83 -0.67 -0.32
C LYS A 68 0.48 -0.99 1.13
N LEU A 69 -0.73 -0.66 1.59
CA LEU A 69 -1.18 -0.93 2.96
C LEU A 69 -1.40 -2.42 3.30
N LYS A 70 -1.33 -3.33 2.33
CA LYS A 70 -1.35 -4.78 2.58
C LYS A 70 0.03 -5.34 2.95
N LEU A 71 1.10 -4.57 2.75
CA LEU A 71 2.44 -4.93 3.20
C LEU A 71 2.54 -4.78 4.73
N GLU A 72 3.39 -5.58 5.37
CA GLU A 72 3.63 -5.62 6.80
C GLU A 72 4.29 -4.32 7.28
N HIS A 73 5.34 -3.87 6.57
CA HIS A 73 6.01 -2.61 6.83
C HIS A 73 5.99 -1.69 5.60
N PRO A 74 4.82 -1.14 5.25
CA PRO A 74 4.60 -0.47 3.96
C PRO A 74 5.54 0.72 3.73
N TYR A 75 6.05 1.35 4.76
CA TYR A 75 6.90 2.55 4.66
C TYR A 75 8.33 2.30 5.16
N THR A 76 8.75 1.04 5.27
CA THR A 76 10.10 0.68 5.67
C THR A 76 10.75 -0.13 4.56
N GLU A 77 11.56 0.55 3.76
CA GLU A 77 12.31 -0.06 2.67
C GLU A 77 13.25 -1.16 3.19
N ALA A 78 13.40 -2.20 2.37
CA ALA A 78 14.44 -3.21 2.53
C ALA A 78 15.82 -2.63 2.19
N ASP A 79 16.88 -3.36 2.54
CA ASP A 79 18.24 -2.98 2.16
C ASP A 79 18.47 -3.08 0.64
N GLU A 80 19.52 -2.43 0.15
CA GLU A 80 19.86 -2.37 -1.28
C GLU A 80 20.14 -3.74 -1.91
N THR A 81 20.67 -4.70 -1.12
CA THR A 81 20.96 -6.06 -1.61
C THR A 81 19.65 -6.78 -1.89
N SER A 82 18.70 -6.71 -0.95
CA SER A 82 17.36 -7.25 -1.11
C SER A 82 16.61 -6.61 -2.27
N GLN A 83 16.66 -5.27 -2.40
CA GLN A 83 16.04 -4.56 -3.53
C GLN A 83 16.58 -5.04 -4.88
N THR A 84 17.91 -5.20 -4.98
CA THR A 84 18.57 -5.69 -6.20
C THR A 84 18.16 -7.11 -6.52
N ALA A 85 18.17 -8.01 -5.54
CA ALA A 85 17.81 -9.41 -5.72
C ALA A 85 16.36 -9.59 -6.19
N VAL A 86 15.41 -8.84 -5.61
CA VAL A 86 14.01 -8.86 -6.03
C VAL A 86 13.86 -8.37 -7.48
N LYS A 87 14.55 -7.28 -7.83
CA LYS A 87 14.51 -6.71 -9.18
C LYS A 87 15.05 -7.70 -10.22
N GLU A 88 16.18 -8.33 -9.94
CA GLU A 88 16.78 -9.36 -10.82
C GLU A 88 15.85 -10.56 -10.98
N ALA A 89 15.28 -11.06 -9.89
CA ALA A 89 14.32 -12.16 -9.93
C ALA A 89 13.09 -11.82 -10.79
N PHE A 90 12.54 -10.60 -10.68
CA PHE A 90 11.43 -10.16 -11.54
C PHE A 90 11.82 -10.03 -13.00
N ASN A 91 13.02 -9.53 -13.31
CA ASN A 91 13.50 -9.46 -14.69
C ASN A 91 13.57 -10.87 -15.33
N THR A 92 14.09 -11.85 -14.59
CA THR A 92 14.14 -13.25 -15.02
C THR A 92 12.74 -13.83 -15.18
N ALA A 93 11.86 -13.64 -14.19
CA ALA A 93 10.48 -14.15 -14.22
C ALA A 93 9.69 -13.59 -15.42
N ILE A 94 9.80 -12.29 -15.69
CA ILE A 94 9.11 -11.62 -16.79
C ILE A 94 9.66 -12.10 -18.14
N THR A 95 10.98 -12.28 -18.25
CA THR A 95 11.61 -12.84 -19.46
C THR A 95 11.05 -14.24 -19.74
N ALA A 96 11.02 -15.11 -18.73
CA ALA A 96 10.48 -16.46 -18.87
C ALA A 96 8.99 -16.47 -19.26
N ILE A 97 8.18 -15.54 -18.70
CA ILE A 97 6.77 -15.39 -19.08
C ILE A 97 6.63 -14.96 -20.55
N GLN A 98 7.44 -14.00 -21.01
CA GLN A 98 7.43 -13.55 -22.41
C GLN A 98 7.84 -14.68 -23.37
N GLU A 99 8.85 -15.48 -23.00
CA GLU A 99 9.31 -16.63 -23.78
C GLU A 99 8.29 -17.77 -23.84
N ALA A 100 7.46 -17.93 -22.79
CA ALA A 100 6.40 -18.95 -22.75
C ALA A 100 5.28 -18.68 -23.78
N GLN A 101 5.13 -17.44 -24.24
CA GLN A 101 4.18 -16.91 -25.25
C GLN A 101 2.68 -17.05 -24.92
N GLN A 102 2.29 -18.07 -24.16
CA GLN A 102 0.91 -18.38 -23.82
C GLN A 102 0.79 -18.63 -22.31
N VAL A 103 -0.27 -18.10 -21.71
CA VAL A 103 -0.54 -18.21 -20.26
C VAL A 103 -0.49 -19.66 -19.74
N PRO A 104 -1.07 -20.67 -20.42
CA PRO A 104 -1.03 -22.06 -19.90
C PRO A 104 0.37 -22.66 -19.80
N ASN A 105 1.36 -22.09 -20.51
CA ASN A 105 2.74 -22.56 -20.48
C ASN A 105 3.54 -21.93 -19.32
N VAL A 106 2.95 -20.99 -18.58
CA VAL A 106 3.60 -20.35 -17.44
C VAL A 106 3.33 -21.17 -16.17
N THR A 107 4.41 -21.71 -15.62
CA THR A 107 4.43 -22.44 -14.34
C THR A 107 5.55 -21.92 -13.45
N GLY A 108 5.37 -22.00 -12.13
CA GLY A 108 6.42 -21.62 -11.20
C GLY A 108 7.57 -22.64 -11.16
N THR A 109 8.81 -22.21 -11.42
CA THR A 109 10.01 -23.05 -11.30
C THR A 109 11.09 -22.34 -10.49
N TYR A 110 12.14 -23.07 -10.14
CA TYR A 110 13.26 -22.49 -9.42
C TYR A 110 14.01 -21.47 -10.29
N GLU A 111 14.18 -21.79 -11.58
CA GLU A 111 14.93 -21.01 -12.57
C GLU A 111 14.24 -19.68 -12.92
N ASN A 112 12.91 -19.66 -12.95
CA ASN A 112 12.16 -18.43 -13.19
C ASN A 112 11.78 -17.68 -11.91
N HIS A 113 12.30 -18.12 -10.76
CA HIS A 113 12.04 -17.58 -9.43
C HIS A 113 10.59 -17.66 -8.95
N LEU A 114 9.68 -18.33 -9.64
CA LEU A 114 8.27 -18.38 -9.28
C LEU A 114 7.87 -19.69 -8.56
N MET A 115 8.83 -20.52 -8.12
CA MET A 115 8.54 -21.82 -7.47
C MET A 115 7.63 -21.70 -6.24
N MET A 116 7.68 -20.57 -5.53
CA MET A 116 6.83 -20.33 -4.34
C MET A 116 5.50 -19.64 -4.67
N THR A 117 5.28 -19.29 -5.94
CA THR A 117 4.03 -18.73 -6.46
C THR A 117 3.12 -19.86 -6.91
N SER A 118 1.83 -19.81 -6.56
CA SER A 118 0.87 -20.80 -7.05
C SER A 118 0.68 -20.68 -8.57
N ASP A 119 0.46 -21.80 -9.27
CA ASP A 119 0.25 -21.78 -10.72
C ASP A 119 -0.86 -20.82 -11.15
N ALA A 120 -1.97 -20.79 -10.41
CA ALA A 120 -3.08 -19.86 -10.68
C ALA A 120 -2.65 -18.40 -10.60
N MET A 121 -1.81 -18.03 -9.64
CA MET A 121 -1.32 -16.65 -9.49
C MET A 121 -0.23 -16.33 -10.52
N ALA A 122 0.65 -17.29 -10.84
CA ALA A 122 1.63 -17.15 -11.92
C ALA A 122 0.94 -16.92 -13.27
N GLN A 123 -0.12 -17.68 -13.56
CA GLN A 123 -0.95 -17.51 -14.75
C GLN A 123 -1.73 -16.19 -14.75
N THR A 124 -2.19 -15.71 -13.59
CA THR A 124 -2.84 -14.39 -13.46
C THR A 124 -1.85 -13.27 -13.79
N PHE A 125 -0.62 -13.35 -13.28
CA PHE A 125 0.44 -12.40 -13.61
C PHE A 125 0.83 -12.47 -15.09
N ALA A 126 0.93 -13.69 -15.64
CA ALA A 126 1.16 -13.88 -17.08
C ALA A 126 0.02 -13.33 -17.94
N MET A 127 -1.23 -13.44 -17.50
CA MET A 127 -2.38 -12.86 -18.22
C MET A 127 -2.29 -11.34 -18.29
N ALA A 128 -1.87 -10.68 -17.20
CA ALA A 128 -1.64 -9.24 -17.20
C ALA A 128 -0.64 -8.83 -18.30
N LEU A 129 0.47 -9.56 -18.43
CA LEU A 129 1.56 -9.26 -19.35
C LEU A 129 1.27 -9.69 -20.80
N LEU A 130 0.84 -10.93 -21.01
CA LEU A 130 0.73 -11.56 -22.34
C LEU A 130 -0.59 -11.26 -23.04
N VAL A 131 -1.70 -11.20 -22.29
CA VAL A 131 -3.06 -11.06 -22.85
C VAL A 131 -3.54 -9.62 -22.73
N ASN A 132 -3.34 -9.01 -21.57
CA ASN A 132 -3.87 -7.68 -21.30
C ASN A 132 -2.86 -6.58 -21.61
N HIS A 133 -1.63 -6.95 -21.97
CA HIS A 133 -0.57 -6.05 -22.44
C HIS A 133 -0.22 -4.94 -21.44
N TYR A 134 -0.30 -5.26 -20.15
CA TYR A 134 0.27 -4.43 -19.12
C TYR A 134 1.80 -4.50 -19.16
N GLN A 135 2.43 -3.37 -18.89
CA GLN A 135 3.87 -3.19 -18.93
C GLN A 135 4.43 -3.10 -17.52
N TYR A 136 5.40 -3.95 -17.21
CA TYR A 136 6.12 -3.92 -15.94
C TYR A 136 6.98 -2.67 -15.81
N GLN A 137 6.83 -1.96 -14.68
CA GLN A 137 7.60 -0.77 -14.34
C GLN A 137 8.66 -1.09 -13.29
N GLY A 138 9.77 -1.70 -13.71
CA GLY A 138 10.84 -2.12 -12.78
C GLY A 138 11.59 -0.99 -12.06
N ASN A 139 11.38 0.27 -12.46
CA ASN A 139 11.84 1.47 -11.73
C ASN A 139 10.88 1.91 -10.61
N GLN A 140 9.66 1.39 -10.61
CA GLN A 140 8.61 1.63 -9.61
C GLN A 140 8.37 0.38 -8.74
N LEU A 141 9.20 -0.65 -8.88
CA LEU A 141 9.22 -1.78 -7.96
C LEU A 141 9.64 -1.27 -6.58
N GLU A 142 8.80 -1.51 -5.59
CA GLU A 142 9.09 -1.20 -4.19
C GLU A 142 9.33 -2.48 -3.42
N VAL A 143 10.31 -2.46 -2.50
CA VAL A 143 10.66 -3.62 -1.68
C VAL A 143 10.77 -3.18 -0.23
N THR A 144 9.90 -3.71 0.62
CA THR A 144 9.81 -3.36 2.03
C THR A 144 10.25 -4.52 2.91
N LYS A 145 10.61 -4.21 4.16
CA LYS A 145 10.86 -5.24 5.16
C LYS A 145 9.62 -6.10 5.41
N ALA A 146 9.87 -7.35 5.79
CA ALA A 146 8.87 -8.23 6.40
C ALA A 146 9.22 -8.43 7.88
N GLU A 147 8.30 -9.02 8.64
CA GLU A 147 8.53 -9.45 10.04
C GLU A 147 9.55 -10.59 10.15
N ASN A 148 9.72 -11.37 9.08
CA ASN A 148 10.69 -12.47 9.03
C ASN A 148 11.98 -12.04 8.30
N ASP A 149 13.13 -12.32 8.92
CA ASP A 149 14.46 -11.91 8.45
C ASP A 149 14.85 -12.49 7.08
N ASP A 150 14.34 -13.67 6.72
CA ASP A 150 14.60 -14.30 5.41
C ASP A 150 13.57 -13.93 4.34
N VAL A 151 12.71 -12.93 4.62
CA VAL A 151 11.67 -12.46 3.71
C VAL A 151 11.71 -10.95 3.59
N VAL A 152 11.55 -10.48 2.36
CA VAL A 152 11.11 -9.10 2.08
C VAL A 152 9.78 -9.14 1.35
N GLN A 153 9.04 -8.04 1.38
CA GLN A 153 7.80 -7.91 0.62
C GLN A 153 7.98 -6.93 -0.52
N PHE A 154 7.21 -7.10 -1.58
CA PHE A 154 7.32 -6.25 -2.75
C PHE A 154 5.97 -5.72 -3.21
N LEU A 155 6.02 -4.61 -3.95
CA LEU A 155 4.93 -4.08 -4.73
C LEU A 155 5.33 -3.93 -6.21
N VAL A 156 4.70 -4.81 -6.99
CA VAL A 156 4.49 -4.91 -8.43
C VAL A 156 3.79 -3.74 -9.13
N VAL A 157 4.42 -2.76 -9.79
CA VAL A 157 3.64 -1.81 -10.64
C VAL A 157 3.58 -2.27 -12.09
N LEU A 158 2.35 -2.48 -12.58
CA LEU A 158 2.04 -2.74 -13.98
C LEU A 158 1.16 -1.62 -14.54
N THR A 159 1.54 -1.04 -15.68
CA THR A 159 0.82 0.08 -16.30
C THR A 159 0.32 -0.26 -17.70
N LYS A 160 -0.75 0.40 -18.12
CA LYS A 160 -1.25 0.29 -19.49
C LYS A 160 -1.87 1.62 -19.91
N GLU A 161 -1.66 2.01 -21.15
CA GLU A 161 -2.22 3.27 -21.65
C GLU A 161 -3.75 3.25 -21.58
N ASN A 162 -4.34 4.32 -21.02
CA ASN A 162 -5.79 4.50 -20.88
C ASN A 162 -6.50 3.44 -20.02
N GLU A 163 -5.78 2.70 -19.17
CA GLU A 163 -6.36 1.78 -18.20
C GLU A 163 -5.76 2.00 -16.80
N ASP A 164 -6.53 1.69 -15.76
CA ASP A 164 -6.03 1.70 -14.39
C ASP A 164 -4.85 0.73 -14.24
N ASN A 165 -3.87 1.13 -13.44
CA ASN A 165 -2.71 0.32 -13.12
C ASN A 165 -3.09 -0.92 -12.31
N CYS A 166 -2.28 -1.97 -12.46
CA CYS A 166 -2.37 -3.16 -11.63
C CYS A 166 -1.18 -3.25 -10.68
N TYR A 167 -1.48 -3.51 -9.41
CA TYR A 167 -0.51 -3.58 -8.33
C TYR A 167 -0.43 -5.00 -7.77
N PHE A 168 0.61 -5.74 -8.11
CA PHE A 168 0.87 -7.07 -7.52
C PHE A 168 1.63 -6.92 -6.21
N ILE A 169 1.33 -7.75 -5.21
CA ILE A 169 2.07 -7.79 -3.95
C ILE A 169 2.43 -9.22 -3.59
N GLY A 170 3.50 -9.36 -2.83
CA GLY A 170 3.96 -10.68 -2.44
C GLY A 170 5.19 -10.66 -1.55
N ASN A 171 5.70 -11.86 -1.32
CA ASN A 171 6.88 -12.12 -0.52
C ASN A 171 8.03 -12.55 -1.44
N PHE A 172 9.25 -12.21 -1.09
CA PHE A 172 10.46 -12.74 -1.69
C PHE A 172 11.31 -13.37 -0.60
N ASN A 173 11.60 -14.66 -0.74
CA ASN A 173 12.53 -15.33 0.18
C ASN A 173 13.97 -15.02 -0.24
N THR A 174 14.71 -14.32 0.62
CA THR A 174 16.07 -13.85 0.35
C THR A 174 17.12 -14.95 0.43
N THR A 175 16.79 -16.10 1.03
CA THR A 175 17.70 -17.25 1.14
C THR A 175 17.71 -18.09 -0.15
N VAL A 176 16.53 -18.36 -0.72
CA VAL A 176 16.39 -19.19 -1.93
C VAL A 176 16.10 -18.37 -3.20
N ASN A 177 16.01 -17.05 -3.07
CA ASN A 177 15.72 -16.10 -4.15
C ASN A 177 14.44 -16.46 -4.92
N GLN A 178 13.34 -16.69 -4.22
CA GLN A 178 12.06 -17.07 -4.83
C GLN A 178 10.96 -16.05 -4.53
N ILE A 179 10.22 -15.71 -5.57
CA ILE A 179 9.05 -14.85 -5.59
C ILE A 179 7.81 -15.69 -5.24
N GLN A 180 7.03 -15.16 -4.31
CA GLN A 180 5.69 -15.61 -3.99
C GLN A 180 4.71 -14.45 -4.23
N LEU A 181 4.06 -14.43 -5.40
CA LEU A 181 2.93 -13.54 -5.65
C LEU A 181 1.74 -13.96 -4.79
N LYS A 182 1.13 -13.01 -4.06
CA LYS A 182 0.05 -13.30 -3.11
C LYS A 182 -1.28 -12.71 -3.51
N ALA A 183 -1.28 -11.50 -4.06
CA ALA A 183 -2.48 -10.80 -4.47
C ALA A 183 -2.16 -9.73 -5.50
N TYR A 184 -3.20 -9.19 -6.12
CA TYR A 184 -3.13 -7.96 -6.87
C TYR A 184 -4.29 -7.02 -6.50
N VAL A 185 -4.16 -5.75 -6.86
CA VAL A 185 -5.17 -4.70 -6.69
C VAL A 185 -5.22 -3.86 -7.96
N GLY A 186 -6.42 -3.52 -8.42
CA GLY A 186 -6.59 -2.71 -9.63
C GLY A 186 -6.29 -3.47 -10.91
N GLY A 187 -6.41 -2.75 -12.02
CA GLY A 187 -6.26 -3.25 -13.37
C GLY A 187 -7.34 -4.23 -13.81
N ASN A 188 -7.54 -4.32 -15.13
CA ASN A 188 -8.45 -5.26 -15.73
C ASN A 188 -7.70 -6.56 -16.04
N ILE A 189 -7.57 -7.43 -15.04
CA ILE A 189 -7.01 -8.78 -15.22
C ILE A 189 -8.14 -9.79 -15.36
N GLY A 190 -8.61 -9.96 -16.60
CA GLY A 190 -9.55 -11.00 -17.01
C GLY A 190 -9.56 -11.16 -18.53
N ALA A 191 -10.04 -12.31 -19.02
CA ALA A 191 -10.29 -12.50 -20.44
C ALA A 191 -11.55 -11.70 -20.82
N THR A 192 -11.37 -10.51 -21.41
CA THR A 192 -12.46 -9.87 -22.14
C THR A 192 -12.58 -10.58 -23.48
N PHE A 193 -13.56 -11.48 -23.58
CA PHE A 193 -13.97 -12.01 -24.89
C PHE A 193 -14.62 -10.86 -25.65
N GLY A 194 -13.91 -10.33 -26.65
CA GLY A 194 -14.46 -9.44 -27.68
C GLY A 194 -15.14 -10.23 -28.79
#